data_AF-A0A973AY79-F1
#
_entry.id   AF-A0A973AY79-F1
#
_cell.length_a   1.000
_cell.length_b   1.000
_cell.length_c   1.000
_cell.angle_alpha   90.00
_cell.angle_beta   90.00
_cell.angle_gamma   90.00
#
_symmetry.space_group_name_H-M   'P 1'
#
loop_
_entity.id
_entity.type
_entity.pdbx_description
1 polymer ?
#
loop_
_entity_poly.entity_id
_entity_poly.type
_entity_poly.pdbx_seq_one_letter_code
_entity_poly.pdbx_strand_id
1 'polypeptide(L)'
;MRFRSHQSWFPKDAEFPGEYEDASARSEKHGRAIVADGVSSAIFSRAWARLLTRSALAEPPDFLSEDAIQAWLMPLKQEWRKGINFAGLPWHQKPKATSIGAQTTLLAISVEPLADGSEATGEYRLRASGIGDCVLFLIRSGRKLSSFPLTDSAEFAEPPEIFSSIAKGVTYADKFRHLDDRCHAGDLLVVCSDAIGLWAMGEYEAGREVDWMRYWENDEAWQEDIQALRVKRAAKDGHRMRVDDCTLLLLQVIAEQEIADEPDVQPDRSDEPLVLLATLASTGASTAAPDAEDAGSPPTPDAGIAAVEHGHEGPMEPATTGGVSNNAGQSIDR
;
A
#
# COMPACT_ATOMS: atom_id res chain seq x y z
N MET A 1 13.63 13.63 -22.02
CA MET A 1 13.32 13.17 -20.65
C MET A 1 12.45 14.24 -20.00
N ARG A 2 11.51 13.85 -19.14
CA ARG A 2 10.58 14.73 -18.40
C ARG A 2 11.07 15.01 -16.97
N PHE A 3 11.81 14.07 -16.41
CA PHE A 3 12.52 14.20 -15.14
C PHE A 3 13.82 13.39 -15.19
N ARG A 4 14.76 13.71 -14.30
CA ARG A 4 15.82 12.79 -13.87
C ARG A 4 15.34 12.01 -12.65
N SER A 5 15.86 10.82 -12.41
CA SER A 5 15.38 9.98 -11.31
C SER A 5 16.49 9.25 -10.56
N HIS A 6 16.28 9.12 -9.25
CA HIS A 6 17.03 8.21 -8.39
C HIS A 6 16.06 7.28 -7.65
N GLN A 7 16.45 6.02 -7.50
CA GLN A 7 15.67 5.03 -6.76
C GLN A 7 16.51 4.48 -5.62
N SER A 8 15.93 4.47 -4.42
CA SER A 8 16.49 3.80 -3.25
C SER A 8 15.44 2.88 -2.63
N TRP A 9 15.89 1.83 -1.95
CA TRP A 9 15.02 0.90 -1.27
C TRP A 9 15.72 0.29 -0.05
N PHE A 10 14.95 -0.24 0.89
CA PHE A 10 15.48 -0.95 2.04
C PHE A 10 14.47 -2.00 2.52
N PRO A 11 14.86 -3.28 2.70
CA PRO A 11 13.91 -4.30 3.09
C PRO A 11 13.52 -4.18 4.56
N LYS A 12 12.33 -4.68 4.89
CA LYS A 12 11.84 -4.82 6.27
C LYS A 12 12.87 -5.53 7.14
N ASP A 13 13.41 -6.62 6.61
CA ASP A 13 14.50 -7.39 7.20
C ASP A 13 15.70 -7.44 6.24
N ALA A 14 16.83 -6.86 6.67
CA ALA A 14 18.06 -6.81 5.89
C ALA A 14 18.73 -8.20 5.73
N GLU A 15 18.42 -9.16 6.60
CA GLU A 15 18.90 -10.54 6.48
C GLU A 15 18.11 -11.32 5.42
N PHE A 16 16.88 -10.90 5.13
CA PHE A 16 15.97 -11.53 4.16
C PHE A 16 15.51 -10.54 3.08
N PRO A 17 16.41 -9.97 2.25
CA PRO A 17 16.01 -9.07 1.16
C PRO A 17 15.12 -9.76 0.11
N GLY A 18 15.15 -11.09 0.07
CA GLY A 18 14.23 -11.93 -0.69
C GLY A 18 12.81 -12.01 -0.11
N GLU A 19 12.48 -11.28 0.95
CA GLU A 19 11.12 -11.09 1.49
C GLU A 19 10.51 -9.73 1.14
N TYR A 20 11.27 -8.79 0.58
CA TYR A 20 10.81 -7.48 0.08
C TYR A 20 9.58 -7.52 -0.85
N GLU A 21 8.45 -6.93 -0.49
CA GLU A 21 7.18 -7.06 -1.22
C GLU A 21 6.80 -5.85 -2.08
N ASP A 22 7.45 -4.70 -1.86
CA ASP A 22 7.28 -3.52 -2.70
C ASP A 22 7.78 -3.74 -4.13
N ALA A 23 7.28 -2.90 -5.04
CA ALA A 23 7.80 -2.75 -6.39
C ALA A 23 7.72 -1.31 -6.86
N SER A 24 8.61 -0.94 -7.78
CA SER A 24 8.52 0.33 -8.51
C SER A 24 8.99 0.17 -9.94
N ALA A 25 8.58 1.10 -10.80
CA ALA A 25 8.99 1.18 -12.20
C ALA A 25 8.95 2.64 -12.65
N ARG A 26 9.87 3.08 -13.51
CA ARG A 26 9.92 4.46 -13.99
C ARG A 26 10.43 4.57 -15.42
N SER A 27 10.02 5.62 -16.11
CA SER A 27 10.54 6.00 -17.42
C SER A 27 10.71 7.51 -17.46
N GLU A 28 11.97 7.95 -17.38
CA GLU A 28 12.36 9.35 -17.47
C GLU A 28 11.94 9.97 -18.81
N LYS A 29 12.00 9.18 -19.89
CA LYS A 29 11.58 9.61 -21.22
C LYS A 29 10.08 9.92 -21.28
N HIS A 30 9.25 9.01 -20.79
CA HIS A 30 7.79 9.16 -20.84
C HIS A 30 7.23 9.96 -19.66
N GLY A 31 8.07 10.34 -18.69
CA GLY A 31 7.66 11.06 -17.50
C GLY A 31 6.72 10.26 -16.62
N ARG A 32 6.90 8.95 -16.50
CA ARG A 32 6.04 8.07 -15.70
C ARG A 32 6.80 7.41 -14.58
N ALA A 33 6.19 7.29 -13.42
CA ALA A 33 6.70 6.50 -12.31
C ALA A 33 5.56 5.81 -11.58
N ILE A 34 5.79 4.57 -11.18
CA ILE A 34 4.83 3.70 -10.50
C ILE A 34 5.49 3.14 -9.25
N VAL A 35 4.78 3.15 -8.12
CA VAL A 35 5.16 2.48 -6.87
C VAL A 35 3.98 1.62 -6.39
N ALA A 36 4.28 0.45 -5.83
CA ALA A 36 3.31 -0.46 -5.26
C ALA A 36 3.91 -1.07 -3.98
N ASP A 37 3.10 -1.15 -2.93
CA ASP A 37 3.43 -1.80 -1.65
C ASP A 37 2.65 -3.12 -1.54
N GLY A 38 3.37 -4.22 -1.35
CA GLY A 38 2.79 -5.56 -1.30
C GLY A 38 2.25 -5.90 0.09
N VAL A 39 0.98 -6.33 0.18
CA VAL A 39 0.38 -6.65 1.49
C VAL A 39 0.98 -7.94 2.07
N SER A 40 1.68 -7.86 3.20
CA SER A 40 2.36 -9.02 3.80
C SER A 40 1.46 -10.12 4.33
N SER A 41 0.21 -9.81 4.67
CA SER A 41 -0.75 -10.83 5.13
C SER A 41 -1.29 -11.70 3.98
N ALA A 42 -1.17 -11.21 2.74
CA ALA A 42 -1.58 -11.88 1.51
C ALA A 42 -0.53 -12.92 1.07
N ILE A 43 -0.53 -13.31 -0.20
CA ILE A 43 0.42 -14.32 -0.70
C ILE A 43 0.94 -13.93 -2.09
N PHE A 44 2.26 -14.04 -2.30
CA PHE A 44 2.92 -13.66 -3.55
C PHE A 44 2.71 -12.18 -3.92
N SER A 45 2.67 -11.30 -2.92
CA SER A 45 2.43 -9.85 -3.10
C SER A 45 3.55 -9.18 -3.91
N ARG A 46 4.83 -9.52 -3.69
CA ARG A 46 5.95 -9.08 -4.54
C ARG A 46 5.68 -9.27 -6.03
N ALA A 47 5.30 -10.50 -6.41
CA ALA A 47 5.14 -10.83 -7.82
C ALA A 47 3.96 -10.09 -8.46
N TRP A 48 2.92 -9.83 -7.67
CA TRP A 48 1.78 -9.03 -8.08
C TRP A 48 2.15 -7.55 -8.22
N ALA A 49 2.81 -6.96 -7.22
CA ALA A 49 3.30 -5.59 -7.26
C ALA A 49 4.18 -5.36 -8.49
N ARG A 50 5.18 -6.23 -8.73
CA ARG A 50 6.06 -6.17 -9.92
C ARG A 50 5.32 -6.27 -11.25
N LEU A 51 4.30 -7.11 -11.32
CA LEU A 51 3.51 -7.29 -12.54
C LEU A 51 2.72 -6.03 -12.87
N LEU A 52 2.06 -5.44 -11.86
CA LEU A 52 1.27 -4.22 -12.02
C LEU A 52 2.14 -3.01 -12.35
N THR A 53 3.26 -2.80 -11.63
CA THR A 53 4.11 -1.62 -11.86
C THR A 53 4.68 -1.61 -13.27
N ARG A 54 5.17 -2.75 -13.77
CA ARG A 54 5.66 -2.87 -15.15
C ARG A 54 4.56 -2.65 -16.17
N SER A 55 3.40 -3.26 -15.97
CA SER A 55 2.29 -3.12 -16.93
C SER A 55 1.76 -1.69 -16.96
N ALA A 56 1.59 -1.04 -15.80
CA ALA A 56 1.15 0.34 -15.71
C ALA A 56 2.18 1.34 -16.26
N LEU A 57 3.48 1.04 -16.15
CA LEU A 57 4.51 1.87 -16.76
C LEU A 57 4.42 1.85 -18.29
N ALA A 58 4.29 0.65 -18.86
CA ALA A 58 4.23 0.44 -20.30
C ALA A 58 2.95 1.04 -20.90
N GLU A 59 1.80 0.63 -20.41
CA GLU A 59 0.49 1.03 -20.91
C GLU A 59 -0.51 1.09 -19.74
N PRO A 60 -0.62 2.24 -19.04
CA PRO A 60 -1.56 2.37 -17.94
C PRO A 60 -3.00 2.36 -18.47
N PRO A 61 -3.96 1.71 -17.77
CA PRO A 61 -5.37 1.88 -18.08
C PRO A 61 -5.83 3.29 -17.75
N ASP A 62 -7.00 3.68 -18.28
CA ASP A 62 -7.74 4.79 -17.71
C ASP A 62 -8.28 4.39 -16.33
N PHE A 63 -7.62 4.85 -15.27
CA PHE A 63 -7.98 4.55 -13.88
C PHE A 63 -9.32 5.17 -13.44
N LEU A 64 -9.96 6.00 -14.26
CA LEU A 64 -11.33 6.48 -14.03
C LEU A 64 -12.39 5.50 -14.59
N SER A 65 -11.98 4.55 -15.43
CA SER A 65 -12.86 3.64 -16.15
C SER A 65 -12.74 2.22 -15.63
N GLU A 66 -13.78 1.73 -14.94
CA GLU A 66 -13.81 0.36 -14.44
C GLU A 66 -13.60 -0.67 -15.55
N ASP A 67 -14.21 -0.46 -16.72
CA ASP A 67 -14.05 -1.37 -17.87
C ASP A 67 -12.59 -1.40 -18.36
N ALA A 68 -11.92 -0.26 -18.39
CA ALA A 68 -10.51 -0.18 -18.78
C ALA A 68 -9.61 -0.87 -17.74
N ILE A 69 -9.87 -0.64 -16.44
CA ILE A 69 -9.15 -1.29 -15.34
C ILE A 69 -9.32 -2.81 -15.41
N GLN A 70 -10.54 -3.31 -15.61
CA GLN A 70 -10.80 -4.76 -15.67
C GLN A 70 -10.19 -5.39 -16.92
N ALA A 71 -10.24 -4.72 -18.07
CA ALA A 71 -9.60 -5.18 -19.30
C ALA A 71 -8.08 -5.30 -19.13
N TRP A 72 -7.46 -4.31 -18.46
CA TRP A 72 -6.04 -4.32 -18.12
C TRP A 72 -5.69 -5.39 -17.08
N LEU A 73 -6.51 -5.55 -16.04
CA LEU A 73 -6.29 -6.52 -14.97
C LEU A 73 -6.40 -7.97 -15.40
N MET A 74 -7.30 -8.29 -16.32
CA MET A 74 -7.62 -9.66 -16.71
C MET A 74 -6.38 -10.47 -17.15
N PRO A 75 -5.54 -10.01 -18.10
CA PRO A 75 -4.32 -10.73 -18.47
C PRO A 75 -3.32 -10.82 -17.31
N LEU A 76 -3.19 -9.78 -16.48
CA LEU A 76 -2.26 -9.76 -15.34
C LEU A 76 -2.65 -10.79 -14.27
N LYS A 77 -3.94 -10.91 -13.95
CA LYS A 77 -4.45 -11.96 -13.04
C LYS A 77 -4.14 -13.36 -13.56
N GLN A 78 -4.27 -13.57 -14.87
CA GLN A 78 -3.93 -14.85 -15.49
C GLN A 78 -2.42 -15.14 -15.43
N GLU A 79 -1.59 -14.13 -15.68
CA GLU A 79 -0.13 -14.25 -15.60
C GLU A 79 0.33 -14.56 -14.17
N TRP A 80 -0.14 -13.79 -13.18
CA TRP A 80 0.14 -14.04 -11.77
C TRP A 80 -0.24 -15.47 -11.37
N ARG A 81 -1.44 -15.93 -11.77
CA ARG A 81 -1.91 -17.28 -11.47
C ARG A 81 -1.06 -18.37 -12.15
N LYS A 82 -0.64 -18.16 -13.40
CA LYS A 82 0.23 -19.08 -14.14
C LYS A 82 1.62 -19.18 -13.52
N GLY A 83 2.10 -18.11 -12.89
CA GLY A 83 3.39 -18.10 -12.19
C GLY A 83 3.43 -19.00 -10.95
N ILE A 84 2.28 -19.40 -10.39
CA ILE A 84 2.20 -20.16 -9.13
C ILE A 84 2.32 -21.67 -9.38
N ASN A 85 3.32 -22.32 -8.77
CA ASN A 85 3.40 -23.77 -8.70
C ASN A 85 2.48 -24.34 -7.59
N PHE A 86 1.18 -24.44 -7.86
CA PHE A 86 0.18 -24.95 -6.90
C PHE A 86 0.48 -26.37 -6.39
N ALA A 87 1.14 -27.21 -7.18
CA ALA A 87 1.49 -28.58 -6.76
C ALA A 87 2.53 -28.58 -5.65
N GLY A 88 3.50 -27.67 -5.72
CA GLY A 88 4.59 -27.51 -4.74
C GLY A 88 4.24 -26.68 -3.50
N LEU A 89 3.07 -26.06 -3.44
CA LEU A 89 2.70 -25.22 -2.28
C LEU A 89 2.47 -26.05 -1.01
N PRO A 90 2.97 -25.59 0.16
CA PRO A 90 2.53 -26.07 1.45
C PRO A 90 1.01 -26.05 1.58
N TRP A 91 0.45 -27.05 2.28
CA TRP A 91 -1.01 -27.24 2.36
C TRP A 91 -1.76 -25.99 2.86
N HIS A 92 -1.16 -25.23 3.79
CA HIS A 92 -1.75 -24.01 4.37
C HIS A 92 -1.69 -22.79 3.43
N GLN A 93 -0.82 -22.80 2.42
CA GLN A 93 -0.71 -21.72 1.42
C GLN A 93 -1.71 -21.87 0.28
N LYS A 94 -2.17 -23.10 -0.01
CA LYS A 94 -3.14 -23.36 -1.10
C LYS A 94 -4.47 -22.62 -0.91
N PRO A 95 -5.09 -22.60 0.29
CA PRO A 95 -6.26 -21.77 0.55
C PRO A 95 -5.98 -20.30 0.31
N LYS A 96 -4.90 -19.73 0.88
CA LYS A 96 -4.52 -18.32 0.67
C LYS A 96 -4.39 -17.98 -0.82
N ALA A 97 -3.68 -18.81 -1.60
CA ALA A 97 -3.47 -18.60 -3.03
C ALA A 97 -4.76 -18.70 -3.88
N THR A 98 -5.83 -19.33 -3.36
CA THR A 98 -7.07 -19.55 -4.10
C THR A 98 -8.24 -18.71 -3.63
N SER A 99 -8.25 -18.23 -2.38
CA SER A 99 -9.33 -17.43 -1.80
C SER A 99 -8.95 -15.97 -1.51
N ILE A 100 -7.71 -15.69 -1.12
CA ILE A 100 -7.23 -14.34 -0.80
C ILE A 100 -6.47 -13.76 -2.00
N GLY A 101 -5.55 -14.54 -2.56
CA GLY A 101 -4.64 -14.11 -3.61
C GLY A 101 -3.57 -13.13 -3.11
N ALA A 102 -2.80 -12.59 -4.05
CA ALA A 102 -1.93 -11.42 -3.81
C ALA A 102 -2.74 -10.13 -3.77
N GLN A 103 -2.26 -9.18 -2.97
CA GLN A 103 -2.84 -7.86 -2.77
C GLN A 103 -1.70 -6.83 -2.68
N THR A 104 -1.95 -5.61 -3.17
CA THR A 104 -0.96 -4.54 -3.17
C THR A 104 -1.64 -3.19 -3.32
N THR A 105 -0.96 -2.12 -2.94
CA THR A 105 -1.32 -0.74 -3.31
C THR A 105 -0.77 -0.42 -4.70
N LEU A 106 -1.16 0.71 -5.28
CA LEU A 106 -0.59 1.19 -6.55
C LEU A 106 -0.71 2.70 -6.62
N LEU A 107 0.40 3.40 -6.82
CA LEU A 107 0.45 4.82 -7.13
C LEU A 107 1.15 4.99 -8.48
N ALA A 108 0.40 5.48 -9.47
CA ALA A 108 0.89 5.82 -10.79
C ALA A 108 0.93 7.33 -10.95
N ILE A 109 2.05 7.89 -11.41
CA ILE A 109 2.20 9.32 -11.70
C ILE A 109 2.65 9.55 -13.14
N SER A 110 2.23 10.67 -13.72
CA SER A 110 2.74 11.17 -15.00
C SER A 110 3.04 12.67 -14.97
N VAL A 111 4.12 13.05 -15.65
CA VAL A 111 4.52 14.43 -15.94
C VAL A 111 4.44 14.63 -17.44
N GLU A 112 3.45 15.41 -17.86
CA GLU A 112 3.09 15.61 -19.27
C GLU A 112 3.24 17.09 -19.66
N PRO A 113 3.63 17.40 -20.90
CA PRO A 113 3.54 18.76 -21.42
C PRO A 113 2.11 19.31 -21.33
N LEU A 114 1.96 20.61 -21.08
CA LEU A 114 0.67 21.27 -21.26
C LEU A 114 0.38 21.45 -22.76
N ALA A 115 -0.89 21.26 -23.13
CA ALA A 115 -1.33 21.26 -24.53
C ALA A 115 -1.21 22.62 -25.25
N ASP A 116 -0.92 23.71 -24.53
CA ASP A 116 -0.87 25.08 -25.03
C ASP A 116 0.54 25.57 -25.40
N GLY A 117 1.56 24.71 -25.36
CA GLY A 117 2.94 25.08 -25.72
C GLY A 117 3.69 25.80 -24.60
N SER A 118 3.25 25.65 -23.34
CA SER A 118 3.96 26.13 -22.14
C SER A 118 5.32 25.45 -21.89
N GLU A 119 5.82 24.61 -22.81
CA GLU A 119 7.15 24.00 -22.72
C GLU A 119 8.25 25.07 -22.56
N ALA A 120 8.02 26.27 -23.11
CA ALA A 120 8.89 27.43 -22.93
C ALA A 120 8.87 28.05 -21.51
N THR A 121 7.82 27.80 -20.71
CA THR A 121 7.69 28.33 -19.34
C THR A 121 8.21 27.37 -18.28
N GLY A 122 8.53 26.12 -18.66
CA GLY A 122 8.95 25.08 -17.73
C GLY A 122 7.82 24.54 -16.85
N GLU A 123 6.55 24.77 -17.22
CA GLU A 123 5.38 24.19 -16.57
C GLU A 123 4.95 22.87 -17.23
N TYR A 124 4.56 21.92 -16.39
CA TYR A 124 4.07 20.60 -16.78
C TYR A 124 2.79 20.24 -16.03
N ARG A 125 1.97 19.39 -16.64
CA ARG A 125 0.84 18.74 -15.99
C ARG A 125 1.34 17.56 -15.17
N LEU A 126 1.02 17.56 -13.89
CA LEU A 126 1.25 16.44 -12.99
C LEU A 126 -0.07 15.70 -12.78
N ARG A 127 -0.12 14.43 -13.16
CA ARG A 127 -1.24 13.55 -12.84
C ARG A 127 -0.81 12.44 -11.92
N ALA A 128 -1.68 12.06 -11.00
CA ALA A 128 -1.51 10.87 -10.19
C ALA A 128 -2.82 10.10 -10.07
N SER A 129 -2.73 8.77 -10.03
CA SER A 129 -3.85 7.88 -9.69
C SER A 129 -3.34 6.87 -8.68
N GLY A 130 -4.00 6.82 -7.52
CA GLY A 130 -3.55 6.02 -6.39
C GLY A 130 -4.67 5.18 -5.77
N ILE A 131 -4.39 3.91 -5.49
CA ILE A 131 -5.18 3.05 -4.60
C ILE A 131 -4.26 2.57 -3.47
N GLY A 132 -4.68 2.79 -2.23
CA GLY A 132 -3.89 2.50 -1.03
C GLY A 132 -3.11 3.72 -0.52
N ASP A 133 -1.92 3.48 0.03
CA ASP A 133 -1.19 4.42 0.89
C ASP A 133 0.27 4.70 0.47
N CYS A 134 0.67 4.30 -0.74
CA CYS A 134 1.86 4.90 -1.37
C CYS A 134 1.61 6.39 -1.61
N VAL A 135 2.64 7.23 -1.39
CA VAL A 135 2.50 8.69 -1.37
C VAL A 135 3.39 9.36 -2.41
N LEU A 136 2.84 10.38 -3.05
CA LEU A 136 3.53 11.41 -3.80
C LEU A 136 3.61 12.69 -2.94
N PHE A 137 4.80 13.26 -2.80
CA PHE A 137 5.01 14.63 -2.33
C PHE A 137 5.51 15.51 -3.46
N LEU A 138 4.93 16.71 -3.59
CA LEU A 138 5.47 17.77 -4.43
C LEU A 138 6.32 18.71 -3.58
N ILE A 139 7.62 18.76 -3.87
CA ILE A 139 8.59 19.58 -3.13
C ILE A 139 9.13 20.67 -4.05
N ARG A 140 9.11 21.92 -3.58
CA ARG A 140 9.73 23.07 -4.27
C ARG A 140 10.65 23.80 -3.32
N SER A 141 11.91 23.99 -3.72
CA SER A 141 12.92 24.68 -2.92
C SER A 141 13.03 24.13 -1.48
N GLY A 142 12.98 22.80 -1.33
CA GLY A 142 13.06 22.10 -0.03
C GLY A 142 11.73 22.02 0.75
N ARG A 143 10.67 22.69 0.29
CA ARG A 143 9.38 22.77 0.99
C ARG A 143 8.35 21.82 0.40
N LYS A 144 7.67 21.05 1.25
CA LYS A 144 6.45 20.32 0.85
C LYS A 144 5.35 21.32 0.47
N LEU A 145 4.92 21.27 -0.79
CA LEU A 145 3.76 22.03 -1.28
C LEU A 145 2.46 21.24 -1.09
N SER A 146 2.47 19.96 -1.47
CA SER A 146 1.31 19.07 -1.39
C SER A 146 1.73 17.61 -1.23
N SER A 147 0.78 16.77 -0.86
CA SER A 147 0.91 15.32 -0.87
C SER A 147 -0.37 14.65 -1.37
N PHE A 148 -0.24 13.44 -1.88
CA PHE A 148 -1.31 12.64 -2.48
C PHE A 148 -0.98 11.14 -2.34
N PRO A 149 -1.94 10.22 -2.16
CA PRO A 149 -3.36 10.46 -1.92
C PRO A 149 -3.69 10.89 -0.48
N LEU A 150 -2.71 10.74 0.41
CA LEU A 150 -2.79 11.04 1.84
C LEU A 150 -2.22 12.44 2.10
N THR A 151 -2.86 13.19 3.00
CA THR A 151 -2.53 14.59 3.31
C THR A 151 -1.94 14.78 4.70
N ASP A 152 -2.24 13.87 5.62
CA ASP A 152 -1.69 13.82 6.98
C ASP A 152 -1.34 12.39 7.44
N SER A 153 -0.53 12.29 8.49
CA SER A 153 -0.01 11.04 9.03
C SER A 153 -1.07 10.18 9.71
N ALA A 154 -2.19 10.77 10.15
CA ALA A 154 -3.24 10.03 10.85
C ALA A 154 -4.05 9.15 9.89
N GLU A 155 -4.15 9.52 8.61
CA GLU A 155 -4.82 8.71 7.59
C GLU A 155 -4.18 7.31 7.40
N PHE A 156 -2.89 7.12 7.73
CA PHE A 156 -2.22 5.80 7.69
C PHE A 156 -2.71 4.82 8.77
N ALA A 157 -3.49 5.30 9.76
CA ALA A 157 -4.09 4.43 10.76
C ALA A 157 -5.25 3.59 10.19
N GLU A 158 -5.83 4.02 9.07
CA GLU A 158 -6.89 3.31 8.38
C GLU A 158 -6.31 2.24 7.45
N PRO A 159 -6.92 1.04 7.36
CA PRO A 159 -6.49 0.03 6.39
C PRO A 159 -6.57 0.59 4.95
N PRO A 160 -5.50 0.49 4.14
CA PRO A 160 -5.51 1.03 2.79
C PRO A 160 -6.48 0.26 1.90
N GLU A 161 -7.02 0.96 0.90
CA GLU A 161 -7.67 0.28 -0.22
C GLU A 161 -6.64 -0.55 -0.99
N ILE A 162 -7.02 -1.77 -1.40
CA ILE A 162 -6.08 -2.75 -1.96
C ILE A 162 -6.50 -3.24 -3.34
N PHE A 163 -5.51 -3.42 -4.20
CA PHE A 163 -5.63 -3.92 -5.56
C PHE A 163 -5.26 -5.41 -5.61
N SER A 164 -6.21 -6.28 -5.97
CA SER A 164 -6.11 -7.72 -5.70
C SER A 164 -6.07 -8.58 -6.97
N SER A 165 -5.24 -9.61 -6.93
CA SER A 165 -5.18 -10.66 -7.98
C SER A 165 -6.42 -11.56 -8.00
N ILE A 166 -7.10 -11.68 -6.86
CA ILE A 166 -8.39 -12.36 -6.71
C ILE A 166 -9.38 -11.35 -6.12
N ALA A 167 -10.32 -10.91 -6.95
CA ALA A 167 -11.40 -10.03 -6.53
C ALA A 167 -12.67 -10.40 -7.29
N LYS A 168 -13.77 -10.62 -6.55
CA LYS A 168 -15.11 -10.83 -7.12
C LYS A 168 -15.99 -9.67 -6.69
N GLY A 169 -16.62 -9.00 -7.67
CA GLY A 169 -17.57 -7.92 -7.41
C GLY A 169 -16.95 -6.65 -6.82
N VAL A 170 -15.64 -6.44 -7.00
CA VAL A 170 -14.98 -5.19 -6.61
C VAL A 170 -14.95 -4.28 -7.81
N THR A 171 -15.51 -3.08 -7.65
CA THR A 171 -15.31 -1.94 -8.55
C THR A 171 -14.09 -1.16 -8.05
N TYR A 172 -13.03 -1.11 -8.86
CA TYR A 172 -11.79 -0.43 -8.50
C TYR A 172 -11.80 1.06 -8.82
N ALA A 173 -12.49 1.49 -9.88
CA ALA A 173 -12.53 2.91 -10.27
C ALA A 173 -12.94 3.82 -9.11
N ASP A 174 -13.93 3.41 -8.30
CA ASP A 174 -14.41 4.17 -7.13
C ASP A 174 -13.40 4.21 -5.97
N LYS A 175 -12.38 3.34 -5.99
CA LYS A 175 -11.35 3.22 -4.94
C LYS A 175 -10.08 3.98 -5.29
N PHE A 176 -9.90 4.34 -6.57
CA PHE A 176 -8.79 5.19 -6.96
C PHE A 176 -9.09 6.64 -6.56
N ARG A 177 -8.10 7.26 -5.92
CA ARG A 177 -8.01 8.72 -5.82
C ARG A 177 -7.24 9.23 -7.03
N HIS A 178 -7.50 10.48 -7.42
CA HIS A 178 -6.83 11.11 -8.56
C HIS A 178 -6.35 12.52 -8.23
N LEU A 179 -5.23 12.90 -8.84
CA LEU A 179 -4.65 14.24 -8.81
C LEU A 179 -4.48 14.72 -10.25
N ASP A 180 -4.83 15.98 -10.49
CA ASP A 180 -4.50 16.71 -11.72
C ASP A 180 -4.06 18.12 -11.30
N ASP A 181 -2.75 18.35 -11.31
CA ASP A 181 -2.10 19.54 -10.79
C ASP A 181 -0.98 20.00 -11.75
N ARG A 182 -0.23 21.03 -11.34
CA ARG A 182 0.92 21.55 -12.08
C ARG A 182 2.21 21.37 -11.29
N CYS A 183 3.26 21.00 -11.99
CA CYS A 183 4.64 21.07 -11.50
C CYS A 183 5.49 21.91 -12.45
N HIS A 184 6.65 22.32 -11.98
CA HIS A 184 7.60 23.13 -12.73
C HIS A 184 8.95 22.42 -12.80
N ALA A 185 9.73 22.74 -13.82
CA ALA A 185 11.15 22.37 -13.86
C ALA A 185 11.85 22.82 -12.56
N GLY A 186 12.64 21.91 -11.99
CA GLY A 186 13.29 22.07 -10.69
C GLY A 186 12.47 21.58 -9.49
N ASP A 187 11.17 21.30 -9.66
CA ASP A 187 10.41 20.61 -8.63
C ASP A 187 10.93 19.18 -8.44
N LEU A 188 10.85 18.71 -7.19
CA LEU A 188 11.13 17.34 -6.84
C LEU A 188 9.81 16.64 -6.50
N LEU A 189 9.52 15.57 -7.23
CA LEU A 189 8.44 14.64 -6.91
C LEU A 189 9.04 13.48 -6.14
N VAL A 190 8.58 13.28 -4.91
CA VAL A 190 9.00 12.17 -4.06
C VAL A 190 7.88 11.15 -4.03
N VAL A 191 8.11 9.96 -4.59
CA VAL A 191 7.10 8.88 -4.65
C VAL A 191 7.59 7.71 -3.80
N CYS A 192 6.82 7.28 -2.82
CA CYS A 192 7.29 6.29 -1.85
C CYS A 192 6.19 5.37 -1.29
N SER A 193 6.60 4.25 -0.68
CA SER A 193 5.72 3.35 0.08
C SER A 193 5.41 3.86 1.50
N ASP A 194 4.53 3.14 2.21
CA ASP A 194 3.85 3.62 3.42
C ASP A 194 4.81 4.06 4.52
N ALA A 195 5.88 3.30 4.77
CA ALA A 195 6.78 3.50 5.89
C ALA A 195 7.53 4.83 5.75
N ILE A 196 7.91 5.20 4.53
CA ILE A 196 8.57 6.48 4.21
C ILE A 196 7.55 7.60 4.21
N GLY A 197 6.37 7.37 3.61
CA GLY A 197 5.29 8.35 3.56
C GLY A 197 4.86 8.81 4.95
N LEU A 198 4.59 7.85 5.84
CA LEU A 198 4.20 8.08 7.22
C LEU A 198 5.27 8.86 8.00
N TRP A 199 6.52 8.43 7.90
CA TRP A 199 7.64 9.12 8.56
C TRP A 199 7.77 10.57 8.07
N ALA A 200 7.79 10.79 6.76
CA ALA A 200 7.96 12.12 6.18
C ALA A 200 6.81 13.06 6.55
N MET A 201 5.56 12.57 6.55
CA MET A 201 4.42 13.36 7.01
C MET A 201 4.57 13.79 8.47
N GLY A 202 4.97 12.87 9.36
CA GLY A 202 5.22 13.19 10.76
C GLY A 202 6.33 14.24 10.95
N GLU A 203 7.38 14.24 10.10
CA GLU A 203 8.39 15.30 10.11
C GLU A 203 7.79 16.66 9.71
N TYR A 204 7.01 16.70 8.63
CA TYR A 204 6.37 17.93 8.15
C TYR A 204 5.36 18.51 9.15
N GLU A 205 4.54 17.67 9.77
CA GLU A 205 3.57 18.07 10.79
C GLU A 205 4.24 18.65 12.03
N ALA A 206 5.43 18.13 12.37
CA ALA A 206 6.24 18.66 13.44
C ALA A 206 7.08 19.89 13.03
N GLY A 207 6.83 20.46 11.84
CA GLY A 207 7.48 21.67 11.33
C GLY A 207 8.93 21.46 10.87
N ARG A 208 9.35 20.21 10.62
CA ARG A 208 10.68 19.87 10.09
C ARG A 208 10.61 19.69 8.58
N GLU A 209 11.70 20.04 7.91
CA GLU A 209 11.89 19.75 6.48
C GLU A 209 12.70 18.45 6.34
N VAL A 210 12.43 17.70 5.28
CA VAL A 210 13.18 16.50 4.90
C VAL A 210 14.11 16.86 3.75
N ASP A 211 15.42 16.69 3.95
CA ASP A 211 16.42 16.91 2.90
C ASP A 211 16.48 15.71 1.95
N TRP A 212 15.51 15.62 1.04
CA TRP A 212 15.45 14.51 0.07
C TRP A 212 16.67 14.43 -0.84
N MET A 213 17.31 15.57 -1.15
CA MET A 213 18.48 15.60 -2.03
C MET A 213 19.70 14.94 -1.38
N ARG A 214 19.73 14.81 -0.05
CA ARG A 214 20.72 13.98 0.66
C ARG A 214 20.79 12.55 0.14
N TYR A 215 19.66 12.00 -0.31
CA TYR A 215 19.54 10.62 -0.79
C TYR A 215 19.73 10.50 -2.30
N TRP A 216 19.88 11.60 -3.04
CA TRP A 216 20.13 11.56 -4.47
C TRP A 216 21.50 10.95 -4.75
N GLU A 217 21.53 9.79 -5.42
CA GLU A 217 22.77 9.05 -5.73
C GLU A 217 23.62 8.72 -4.47
N ASN A 218 22.98 8.60 -3.30
CA ASN A 218 23.65 8.37 -2.03
C ASN A 218 22.96 7.25 -1.23
N ASP A 219 23.08 6.03 -1.75
CA ASP A 219 22.45 4.85 -1.16
C ASP A 219 23.03 4.49 0.23
N GLU A 220 24.27 4.87 0.53
CA GLU A 220 24.87 4.67 1.85
C GLU A 220 24.17 5.55 2.90
N ALA A 221 24.04 6.86 2.64
CA ALA A 221 23.31 7.75 3.54
C ALA A 221 21.84 7.33 3.70
N TRP A 222 21.22 6.84 2.62
CA TRP A 222 19.88 6.27 2.67
C TRP A 222 19.80 5.07 3.63
N GLN A 223 20.69 4.09 3.48
CA GLN A 223 20.70 2.89 4.32
C GLN A 223 20.95 3.22 5.78
N GLU A 224 21.93 4.08 6.07
CA GLU A 224 22.26 4.52 7.43
C GLU A 224 21.07 5.22 8.10
N ASP A 225 20.44 6.18 7.40
CA ASP A 225 19.34 6.95 7.96
C ASP A 225 18.10 6.06 8.19
N ILE A 226 17.74 5.17 7.26
CA ILE A 226 16.61 4.24 7.43
C ILE A 226 16.85 3.30 8.62
N GLN A 227 18.06 2.75 8.77
CA GLN A 227 18.39 1.95 9.93
C GLN A 227 18.27 2.76 11.22
N ALA A 228 18.83 3.98 11.25
CA ALA A 228 18.77 4.85 12.42
C ALA A 228 17.34 5.27 12.81
N LEU A 229 16.45 5.43 11.83
CA LEU A 229 15.03 5.72 12.05
C LEU A 229 14.26 4.52 12.61
N ARG A 230 14.68 3.30 12.25
CA ARG A 230 14.13 2.03 12.75
C ARG A 230 14.78 1.51 14.03
N VAL A 231 15.77 2.21 14.61
CA VAL A 231 16.29 1.84 15.94
C VAL A 231 15.33 2.31 17.03
N LYS A 232 14.89 1.38 17.88
CA LYS A 232 14.09 1.69 19.07
C LYS A 232 14.92 2.54 20.03
N ARG A 233 14.46 3.75 20.33
CA ARG A 233 15.14 4.62 21.30
C ARG A 233 14.67 4.29 22.71
N ALA A 234 15.55 4.53 23.69
CA ALA A 234 15.29 4.22 25.11
C ALA A 234 14.22 5.11 25.76
N ALA A 235 13.82 6.21 25.13
CA ALA A 235 12.70 7.05 25.54
C ALA A 235 11.37 6.52 24.94
N LYS A 236 10.24 6.87 25.57
CA LYS A 236 8.85 6.39 25.33
C LYS A 236 8.31 6.44 23.88
N ASP A 237 9.09 6.91 22.91
CA ASP A 237 8.63 7.26 21.57
C ASP A 237 8.65 6.09 20.57
N GLY A 238 9.11 4.90 20.97
CA GLY A 238 9.16 3.74 20.08
C GLY A 238 10.15 3.91 18.92
N HIS A 239 9.81 3.38 17.75
CA HIS A 239 10.56 3.64 16.50
C HIS A 239 10.09 4.96 15.89
N ARG A 240 11.00 5.74 15.28
CA ARG A 240 10.62 6.96 14.53
C ARG A 240 9.99 6.64 13.17
N MET A 241 10.24 5.44 12.66
CA MET A 241 9.72 4.92 11.40
C MET A 241 9.22 3.49 11.62
N ARG A 242 8.11 3.13 10.99
CA ARG A 242 7.61 1.75 10.96
C ARG A 242 8.68 0.83 10.36
N VAL A 243 8.83 -0.35 10.95
CA VAL A 243 9.68 -1.40 10.38
C VAL A 243 8.86 -2.11 9.30
N ASP A 244 9.03 -1.66 8.05
CA ASP A 244 8.43 -2.29 6.87
C ASP A 244 9.37 -2.21 5.66
N ASP A 245 8.97 -2.74 4.51
CA ASP A 245 9.68 -2.44 3.27
C ASP A 245 9.66 -0.94 2.96
N CYS A 246 10.70 -0.47 2.28
CA CYS A 246 10.85 0.94 1.92
C CYS A 246 11.21 1.06 0.46
N THR A 247 10.41 1.82 -0.28
CA THR A 247 10.65 2.20 -1.67
C THR A 247 10.63 3.71 -1.80
N LEU A 248 11.69 4.30 -2.35
CA LEU A 248 11.79 5.72 -2.61
C LEU A 248 12.15 5.96 -4.08
N LEU A 249 11.34 6.74 -4.78
CA LEU A 249 11.67 7.36 -6.05
C LEU A 249 11.78 8.87 -5.86
N LEU A 250 12.93 9.42 -6.23
CA LEU A 250 13.17 10.85 -6.32
C LEU A 250 13.15 11.25 -7.78
N LEU A 251 12.25 12.13 -8.19
CA LEU A 251 12.06 12.53 -9.59
C LEU A 251 12.19 14.05 -9.70
N GLN A 252 13.32 14.52 -10.21
CA GLN A 252 13.55 15.95 -10.43
C GLN A 252 13.03 16.34 -11.81
N VAL A 253 11.98 17.15 -11.86
CA VAL A 253 11.40 17.64 -13.12
C VAL A 253 12.41 18.52 -13.84
N ILE A 254 12.63 18.29 -15.13
CA ILE A 254 13.62 19.03 -15.93
C ILE A 254 12.93 19.81 -17.06
N ALA A 255 13.58 20.89 -17.52
CA ALA A 255 13.17 21.54 -18.76
C ALA A 255 13.53 20.66 -19.96
N GLU A 256 12.69 20.65 -21.00
CA GLU A 256 12.83 19.80 -22.20
C GLU A 256 14.12 20.03 -23.01
N GLN A 257 14.98 20.96 -22.60
CA GLN A 257 16.27 21.27 -23.22
C GLN A 257 17.45 20.45 -22.66
N GLU A 258 17.30 19.76 -21.52
CA GLU A 258 18.35 18.91 -20.91
C GLU A 258 18.33 17.46 -21.44
N ILE A 259 17.92 17.23 -22.69
CA ILE A 259 17.91 15.89 -23.29
C ILE A 259 19.30 15.59 -23.86
N ALA A 260 20.16 14.95 -23.06
CA ALA A 260 21.21 14.13 -23.63
C ALA A 260 20.58 12.84 -24.18
N ASP A 261 21.01 12.41 -25.37
CA ASP A 261 20.62 11.16 -26.05
C ASP A 261 21.22 9.93 -25.30
N GLU A 262 20.99 9.83 -24.00
CA GLU A 262 21.39 8.65 -23.23
C GLU A 262 20.30 7.57 -23.33
N PRO A 263 20.68 6.32 -23.64
CA PRO A 263 19.73 5.22 -23.66
C PRO A 263 19.12 5.02 -22.27
N ASP A 264 17.81 4.77 -22.23
CA ASP A 264 17.03 4.41 -21.03
C ASP A 264 17.48 3.01 -20.54
N VAL A 265 18.69 2.90 -20.00
CA VAL A 265 19.24 1.66 -19.43
C VAL A 265 18.98 1.71 -17.94
N GLN A 266 17.81 1.23 -17.55
CA GLN A 266 17.46 1.04 -16.14
C GLN A 266 18.20 -0.21 -15.61
N PRO A 267 19.08 -0.11 -14.60
CA PRO A 267 19.50 -1.28 -13.84
C PRO A 267 18.31 -1.69 -12.96
N ASP A 268 17.40 -2.45 -13.54
CA ASP A 268 16.26 -3.00 -12.82
C ASP A 268 16.62 -4.41 -12.32
N ARG A 269 16.37 -4.68 -11.03
CA ARG A 269 16.38 -6.06 -10.50
C ARG A 269 15.19 -6.88 -11.05
N SER A 270 14.41 -6.35 -11.99
CA SER A 270 13.21 -6.98 -12.53
C SER A 270 13.43 -8.13 -13.50
N ASP A 271 14.67 -8.42 -13.91
CA ASP A 271 15.00 -9.53 -14.82
C ASP A 271 14.99 -10.92 -14.17
N GLU A 272 14.71 -11.04 -12.87
CA GLU A 272 14.37 -12.36 -12.34
C GLU A 272 13.06 -12.82 -13.00
N PRO A 273 13.07 -13.97 -13.71
CA PRO A 273 11.87 -14.49 -14.32
C PRO A 273 10.82 -14.70 -13.24
N LEU A 274 9.55 -14.45 -13.59
CA LEU A 274 8.36 -14.61 -12.76
C LEU A 274 8.07 -16.10 -12.47
N VAL A 275 9.08 -16.90 -12.16
CA VAL A 275 8.93 -18.25 -11.63
C VAL A 275 8.81 -18.10 -10.13
N LEU A 276 7.58 -18.15 -9.60
CA LEU A 276 7.36 -18.25 -8.17
C LEU A 276 7.84 -19.62 -7.70
N LEU A 277 9.14 -19.75 -7.45
CA LEU A 277 9.73 -20.95 -6.85
C LEU A 277 9.37 -20.97 -5.37
N ALA A 278 8.61 -21.99 -4.98
CA ALA A 278 8.27 -22.25 -3.59
C ALA A 278 9.51 -22.75 -2.84
N THR A 279 10.35 -21.81 -2.39
CA THR A 279 11.32 -22.11 -1.34
C THR A 279 11.27 -20.98 -0.30
N LEU A 280 10.25 -21.02 0.55
CA LEU A 280 10.39 -20.50 1.91
C LEU A 280 10.53 -21.70 2.82
N ALA A 281 11.77 -21.91 3.27
CA ALA A 281 12.07 -22.80 4.38
C ALA A 281 11.26 -22.36 5.60
N SER A 282 10.80 -23.34 6.38
CA SER A 282 10.16 -23.11 7.66
C SER A 282 11.03 -22.26 8.58
N THR A 283 10.54 -21.10 9.03
CA THR A 283 11.05 -20.47 10.26
C THR A 283 9.88 -19.90 11.06
N GLY A 284 9.66 -20.52 12.22
CA GLY A 284 9.14 -19.87 13.43
C GLY A 284 7.67 -19.44 13.44
N ALA A 285 6.77 -20.37 13.74
CA ALA A 285 5.58 -20.00 14.49
C ALA A 285 6.02 -19.42 15.85
N SER A 286 5.96 -18.10 16.02
CA SER A 286 6.06 -17.48 17.33
C SER A 286 4.72 -17.67 18.05
N THR A 287 4.59 -18.78 18.77
CA THR A 287 3.57 -18.94 19.80
C THR A 287 4.06 -18.27 21.07
N ALA A 288 3.72 -17.00 21.26
CA ALA A 288 3.73 -16.37 22.57
C ALA A 288 2.30 -16.41 23.12
N ALA A 289 1.99 -17.47 23.87
CA ALA A 289 0.88 -17.43 24.82
C ALA A 289 1.32 -16.59 26.03
N PRO A 290 0.46 -15.74 26.60
CA PRO A 290 0.79 -14.99 27.79
C PRO A 290 0.88 -15.92 29.00
N ASP A 291 1.89 -15.65 29.84
CA ASP A 291 2.20 -16.32 31.08
C ASP A 291 0.98 -16.44 32.01
N ALA A 292 0.71 -17.66 32.46
CA ALA A 292 -0.21 -17.95 33.54
C ALA A 292 0.47 -17.61 34.86
N GLU A 293 0.04 -16.52 35.49
CA GLU A 293 0.36 -16.25 36.89
C GLU A 293 -0.36 -17.25 37.82
N ASP A 294 0.43 -17.70 38.78
CA ASP A 294 0.13 -18.49 39.96
C ASP A 294 -1.12 -18.03 40.71
N ALA A 295 -2.13 -18.91 40.79
CA ALA A 295 -3.24 -18.78 41.72
C ALA A 295 -3.68 -20.16 42.20
N GLY A 296 -3.13 -20.57 43.34
CA GLY A 296 -3.80 -21.27 44.45
C GLY A 296 -4.75 -22.42 44.12
N SER A 297 -4.32 -23.64 44.44
CA SER A 297 -5.17 -24.83 44.58
C SER A 297 -6.51 -24.56 45.28
N PRO A 298 -7.66 -24.98 44.73
CA PRO A 298 -8.92 -24.96 45.46
C PRO A 298 -9.01 -26.18 46.41
N PRO A 299 -9.67 -26.05 47.57
CA PRO A 299 -9.94 -27.19 48.43
C PRO A 299 -11.08 -28.03 47.86
N THR A 300 -10.97 -29.34 48.03
CA THR A 300 -12.05 -30.32 47.80
C THR A 300 -13.22 -30.07 48.76
N PRO A 301 -14.48 -30.12 48.30
CA PRO A 301 -15.62 -30.28 49.18
C PRO A 301 -16.07 -31.76 49.26
N ASP A 302 -16.37 -32.08 50.51
CA ASP A 302 -16.86 -33.32 51.08
C ASP A 302 -18.25 -33.73 50.57
N ALA A 303 -18.57 -35.00 50.78
CA ALA A 303 -19.82 -35.66 50.42
C ALA A 303 -21.04 -35.09 51.17
N GLY A 304 -22.17 -34.96 50.47
CA GLY A 304 -23.43 -34.52 51.06
C GLY A 304 -24.64 -34.87 50.20
N ILE A 305 -25.32 -35.94 50.61
CA ILE A 305 -26.55 -36.55 50.09
C ILE A 305 -27.72 -35.55 50.01
N ALA A 306 -28.50 -35.56 48.91
CA ALA A 306 -29.96 -35.77 48.93
C ALA A 306 -30.61 -35.56 47.54
N ALA A 307 -31.29 -36.60 47.08
CA ALA A 307 -32.22 -36.58 45.96
C ALA A 307 -33.59 -36.00 46.38
N VAL A 308 -34.24 -35.25 45.50
CA VAL A 308 -35.70 -35.22 45.37
C VAL A 308 -36.06 -35.03 43.88
N GLU A 309 -36.85 -35.98 43.37
CA GLU A 309 -37.47 -36.01 42.04
C GLU A 309 -38.80 -35.24 41.98
N HIS A 310 -39.32 -35.15 40.74
CA HIS A 310 -40.68 -34.79 40.28
C HIS A 310 -40.88 -33.30 39.95
N GLY A 311 -41.47 -32.89 38.83
CA GLY A 311 -42.30 -33.54 37.79
C GLY A 311 -43.16 -32.40 37.19
N HIS A 312 -43.02 -32.08 35.90
CA HIS A 312 -43.95 -32.42 34.81
C HIS A 312 -45.18 -31.49 34.64
N GLU A 313 -45.29 -30.92 33.42
CA GLU A 313 -46.49 -30.44 32.67
C GLU A 313 -47.31 -29.25 33.23
N GLY A 314 -47.80 -28.26 32.46
CA GLY A 314 -48.10 -28.20 31.03
C GLY A 314 -48.45 -26.76 30.54
N PRO A 315 -49.10 -26.59 29.36
CA PRO A 315 -48.97 -25.41 28.48
C PRO A 315 -50.25 -24.54 28.32
N MET A 316 -50.20 -23.59 27.35
CA MET A 316 -51.26 -22.73 26.76
C MET A 316 -51.33 -21.29 27.31
N GLU A 317 -51.66 -20.22 26.58
CA GLU A 317 -51.64 -19.76 25.17
C GLU A 317 -52.09 -18.24 25.22
N PRO A 318 -52.38 -17.48 24.14
CA PRO A 318 -51.94 -16.08 24.02
C PRO A 318 -53.06 -15.04 24.22
N ALA A 319 -52.67 -13.76 24.30
CA ALA A 319 -53.59 -12.62 24.20
C ALA A 319 -53.10 -11.59 23.18
N THR A 320 -53.82 -11.52 22.06
CA THR A 320 -53.91 -10.40 21.12
C THR A 320 -54.78 -9.28 21.69
N THR A 321 -54.50 -8.00 21.38
CA THR A 321 -55.37 -7.09 20.59
C THR A 321 -55.12 -5.60 20.85
N GLY A 322 -55.11 -4.83 19.74
CA GLY A 322 -55.54 -3.42 19.63
C GLY A 322 -54.44 -2.37 19.84
N GLY A 323 -54.22 -1.35 19.01
CA GLY A 323 -54.93 -0.80 17.85
C GLY A 323 -54.42 0.64 17.65
N VAL A 324 -53.92 1.00 16.47
CA VAL A 324 -54.57 1.89 15.49
C VAL A 324 -54.10 3.37 15.52
N SER A 325 -53.45 3.73 14.39
CA SER A 325 -53.52 4.96 13.57
C SER A 325 -52.90 6.31 13.96
N ASN A 326 -51.99 6.71 13.06
CA ASN A 326 -51.97 7.91 12.20
C ASN A 326 -52.07 9.30 12.85
N ASN A 327 -51.05 10.12 12.57
CA ASN A 327 -51.31 11.34 11.80
C ASN A 327 -50.09 11.78 10.97
N ALA A 328 -50.29 11.85 9.65
CA ALA A 328 -49.42 12.52 8.70
C ALA A 328 -50.07 13.86 8.34
N GLY A 329 -49.32 14.95 8.41
CA GLY A 329 -49.77 16.28 8.02
C GLY A 329 -48.64 17.05 7.33
N GLN A 330 -48.83 17.30 6.03
CA GLN A 330 -48.05 18.17 5.16
C GLN A 330 -48.34 19.66 5.43
N SER A 331 -47.35 20.54 5.16
CA SER A 331 -47.42 21.84 4.44
C SER A 331 -46.03 22.51 4.61
N ILE A 332 -45.19 22.79 3.62
CA ILE A 332 -45.25 23.69 2.45
C ILE A 332 -45.63 25.15 2.78
N ASP A 333 -44.74 26.06 2.33
CA ASP A 333 -44.77 27.53 2.17
C ASP A 333 -44.65 28.45 3.40
N ARG A 334 -43.45 28.98 3.63
CA ARG A 334 -43.01 30.34 3.21
C ARG A 334 -41.52 30.56 3.48
#